data_AF-A0A250V3Y8-F1
#
_entry.id   AF-A0A250V3Y8-F1
#
_cell.length_a   1.000
_cell.length_b   1.000
_cell.length_c   1.000
_cell.angle_alpha   90.00
_cell.angle_beta   90.00
_cell.angle_gamma   90.00
#
_symmetry.space_group_name_H-M   'P 1'
#
loop_
_entity.id
_entity.type
_entity.pdbx_description
1 polymer ?
#
loop_
_entity_poly.entity_id
_entity_poly.type
_entity_poly.pdbx_seq_one_letter_code
_entity_poly.pdbx_strand_id
1 'polypeptide(L)'
;MMYTSPNFTTTTSLDYGEANPNTVVRVGNLDSGPHIAFSTDNGANWFAGTDPSGVSGGGTVAAASDGSRFVWSPVGAGVQYTTGFGTSWSASGGIPSGAIVESDRVDPKTFYGFKSGRFYVSSDGGATFSASAATGLPSGDSVRFKALPGAKGDVWLAGGASDGAYGLWHSTDGGASFTKLSNVDQADTIGFGKAATGASYQTLYTSAKIGGVRGIFRSTDKGASWTRINDDAHQWGWTGSAITGDPRIYGRVYIATNGRGIIYGDSSDTGGGGGGTDPTPPPTGACAVTYKITNQWSGGFQADVALTNTGTTAWSGWSLSWPFTDGQQITQAWNADVTQSGTSVTAKNVSWNANVATGSSVSFGFTGSWTAANTRPTAFKLGDQTCTVS
;
A
#
# COMPACT_ATOMS: atom_id res chain seq x y z
N MET A 1 -22.74 -0.20 21.43
CA MET A 1 -21.94 -1.27 20.80
C MET A 1 -21.79 -0.84 19.35
N MET A 2 -20.58 -0.57 18.87
CA MET A 2 -20.33 -0.21 17.46
C MET A 2 -20.57 -1.48 16.63
N TYR A 3 -21.24 -1.40 15.46
CA TYR A 3 -21.64 -2.55 14.59
C TYR A 3 -22.91 -3.36 14.97
N THR A 4 -23.92 -2.75 15.58
CA THR A 4 -25.25 -3.38 15.71
C THR A 4 -26.23 -2.84 14.67
N SER A 5 -27.24 -3.62 14.28
CA SER A 5 -28.37 -3.23 13.40
C SER A 5 -28.05 -3.09 11.90
N PRO A 6 -27.96 -4.22 11.16
CA PRO A 6 -27.90 -5.61 11.61
C PRO A 6 -26.47 -6.04 11.95
N ASN A 7 -26.32 -7.12 12.72
CA ASN A 7 -25.03 -7.73 13.03
C ASN A 7 -24.75 -8.87 12.04
N PHE A 8 -23.86 -8.67 11.08
CA PHE A 8 -23.52 -9.70 10.09
C PHE A 8 -22.61 -10.76 10.70
N THR A 9 -22.78 -12.02 10.30
CA THR A 9 -21.79 -13.08 10.61
C THR A 9 -20.46 -12.76 9.95
N THR A 10 -20.52 -12.28 8.70
CA THR A 10 -19.37 -11.81 7.92
C THR A 10 -19.77 -10.57 7.14
N THR A 11 -19.07 -9.46 7.34
CA THR A 11 -19.16 -8.31 6.41
C THR A 11 -18.33 -8.64 5.17
N THR A 12 -18.94 -8.68 4.00
CA THR A 12 -18.26 -9.07 2.74
C THR A 12 -17.72 -7.87 1.97
N SER A 13 -18.34 -6.70 2.13
CA SER A 13 -17.93 -5.45 1.46
C SER A 13 -18.43 -4.24 2.23
N LEU A 14 -17.69 -3.14 2.14
CA LEU A 14 -18.05 -1.84 2.69
C LEU A 14 -17.47 -0.73 1.82
N ASP A 15 -18.10 0.44 1.85
CA ASP A 15 -17.64 1.63 1.13
C ASP A 15 -18.17 2.91 1.82
N TYR A 16 -17.62 4.07 1.47
CA TYR A 16 -18.04 5.38 1.96
C TYR A 16 -18.14 6.38 0.80
N GLY A 17 -18.95 7.43 0.97
CA GLY A 17 -18.97 8.54 0.00
C GLY A 17 -17.70 9.37 0.11
N GLU A 18 -16.85 9.42 -0.93
CA GLU A 18 -15.56 10.12 -0.89
C GLU A 18 -15.65 11.60 -0.43
N ALA A 19 -16.62 12.33 -0.96
CA ALA A 19 -16.90 13.72 -0.63
C ALA A 19 -17.77 13.87 0.64
N ASN A 20 -18.30 12.76 1.18
CA ASN A 20 -19.11 12.73 2.38
C ASN A 20 -18.79 11.47 3.23
N PRO A 21 -17.61 11.40 3.86
CA PRO A 21 -17.11 10.19 4.50
C PRO A 21 -17.86 9.77 5.76
N ASN A 22 -18.79 10.59 6.25
CA ASN A 22 -19.72 10.19 7.30
C ASN A 22 -20.76 9.17 6.80
N THR A 23 -21.05 9.20 5.50
CA THR A 23 -21.94 8.23 4.84
C THR A 23 -21.16 6.95 4.51
N VAL A 24 -21.52 5.86 5.18
CA VAL A 24 -20.88 4.55 5.04
C VAL A 24 -21.94 3.49 4.78
N VAL A 25 -21.64 2.54 3.89
CA VAL A 25 -22.47 1.36 3.61
C VAL A 25 -21.66 0.09 3.87
N ARG A 26 -22.33 -0.95 4.34
CA ARG A 26 -21.76 -2.30 4.42
C ARG A 26 -22.78 -3.35 4.05
N VAL A 27 -22.30 -4.43 3.46
CA VAL A 27 -23.09 -5.63 3.15
C VAL A 27 -22.43 -6.87 3.73
N GLY A 28 -23.21 -7.88 4.04
CA GLY A 28 -22.70 -9.09 4.68
C GLY A 28 -23.64 -10.26 4.66
N ASN A 29 -23.24 -11.33 5.32
CA ASN A 29 -23.97 -12.59 5.37
C ASN A 29 -24.75 -12.69 6.69
N LEU A 30 -25.98 -13.20 6.59
CA LEU A 30 -26.88 -13.53 7.69
C LEU A 30 -27.78 -14.70 7.27
N ASP A 31 -28.35 -15.41 8.24
CA ASP A 31 -29.34 -16.47 7.95
C ASP A 31 -30.65 -15.87 7.43
N SER A 32 -30.99 -14.66 7.87
CA SER A 32 -32.12 -13.88 7.41
C SER A 32 -31.72 -12.41 7.31
N GLY A 33 -32.18 -11.73 6.26
CA GLY A 33 -31.91 -10.32 6.03
C GLY A 33 -32.38 -9.39 7.17
N PRO A 34 -32.02 -8.10 7.10
CA PRO A 34 -31.40 -7.44 5.96
C PRO A 34 -29.89 -7.67 5.86
N HIS A 35 -29.38 -7.82 4.63
CA HIS A 35 -27.96 -8.06 4.32
C HIS A 35 -27.17 -6.78 4.02
N ILE A 36 -27.79 -5.61 4.23
CA ILE A 36 -27.20 -4.29 4.00
C ILE A 36 -27.50 -3.32 5.15
N ALA A 37 -26.52 -2.48 5.47
CA ALA A 37 -26.60 -1.48 6.52
C ALA A 37 -25.95 -0.17 6.07
N PHE A 38 -26.46 0.93 6.60
CA PHE A 38 -25.95 2.28 6.34
C PHE A 38 -25.62 2.98 7.65
N SER A 39 -24.72 3.95 7.57
CA SER A 39 -24.32 4.85 8.64
C SER A 39 -24.22 6.26 8.06
N THR A 40 -24.57 7.26 8.86
CA THR A 40 -24.41 8.69 8.55
C THR A 40 -23.50 9.43 9.54
N ASP A 41 -22.80 8.68 10.40
CA ASP A 41 -21.88 9.19 11.44
C ASP A 41 -20.54 8.43 11.46
N ASN A 42 -20.04 8.09 10.26
CA ASN A 42 -18.74 7.45 10.04
C ASN A 42 -18.60 6.06 10.70
N GLY A 43 -19.71 5.32 10.78
CA GLY A 43 -19.76 3.94 11.23
C GLY A 43 -19.96 3.79 12.74
N ALA A 44 -20.23 4.88 13.45
CA ALA A 44 -20.52 4.84 14.88
C ALA A 44 -21.87 4.18 15.15
N ASN A 45 -22.92 4.57 14.42
CA ASN A 45 -24.25 3.98 14.49
C ASN A 45 -24.72 3.51 13.11
N TRP A 46 -25.50 2.43 13.09
CA TRP A 46 -25.98 1.81 11.87
C TRP A 46 -27.50 1.64 11.87
N PHE A 47 -28.07 1.69 10.69
CA PHE A 47 -29.47 1.35 10.43
C PHE A 47 -29.55 0.47 9.18
N ALA A 48 -30.53 -0.43 9.18
CA ALA A 48 -30.70 -1.38 8.10
C ALA A 48 -31.34 -0.76 6.86
N GLY A 49 -30.94 -1.25 5.69
CA GLY A 49 -31.73 -1.10 4.47
C GLY A 49 -32.75 -2.22 4.30
N THR A 50 -33.29 -2.35 3.09
CA THR A 50 -34.14 -3.47 2.66
C THR A 50 -33.38 -4.38 1.70
N ASP A 51 -33.72 -5.66 1.69
CA ASP A 51 -33.18 -6.60 0.70
C ASP A 51 -34.06 -6.61 -0.56
N PRO A 52 -33.47 -6.49 -1.76
CA PRO A 52 -34.10 -6.92 -2.99
C PRO A 52 -34.54 -8.39 -2.92
N SER A 53 -35.57 -8.75 -3.68
CA SER A 53 -36.02 -10.14 -3.76
C SER A 53 -34.90 -11.07 -4.26
N GLY A 54 -34.70 -12.20 -3.57
CA GLY A 54 -33.74 -13.24 -3.94
C GLY A 54 -32.35 -13.09 -3.33
N VAL A 55 -32.07 -12.01 -2.59
CA VAL A 55 -30.79 -11.86 -1.89
C VAL A 55 -30.59 -12.98 -0.86
N SER A 56 -29.40 -13.59 -0.90
CA SER A 56 -28.96 -14.66 0.01
C SER A 56 -27.57 -14.43 0.59
N GLY A 57 -26.95 -13.27 0.35
CA GLY A 57 -25.65 -12.91 0.90
C GLY A 57 -25.14 -11.56 0.42
N GLY A 58 -24.08 -11.08 1.06
CA GLY A 58 -23.64 -9.69 0.96
C GLY A 58 -23.05 -9.30 -0.40
N GLY A 59 -22.19 -10.12 -1.01
CA GLY A 59 -21.51 -9.74 -2.26
C GLY A 59 -20.68 -8.46 -2.12
N THR A 60 -20.76 -7.55 -3.11
CA THR A 60 -20.02 -6.27 -3.14
C THR A 60 -20.93 -5.05 -3.25
N VAL A 61 -20.55 -3.93 -2.62
CA VAL A 61 -21.34 -2.69 -2.60
C VAL A 61 -20.45 -1.47 -2.81
N ALA A 62 -20.96 -0.46 -3.51
CA ALA A 62 -20.28 0.78 -3.81
C ALA A 62 -21.18 1.99 -3.47
N ALA A 63 -20.61 3.02 -2.86
CA ALA A 63 -21.27 4.28 -2.54
C ALA A 63 -20.87 5.35 -3.56
N ALA A 64 -21.83 6.13 -4.06
CA ALA A 64 -21.49 7.31 -4.86
C ALA A 64 -20.60 8.26 -4.06
N SER A 65 -19.74 9.03 -4.75
CA SER A 65 -18.81 9.96 -4.12
C SER A 65 -19.48 10.95 -3.15
N ASP A 66 -20.72 11.37 -3.39
CA ASP A 66 -21.49 12.26 -2.51
C ASP A 66 -22.29 11.55 -1.40
N GLY A 67 -22.32 10.21 -1.41
CA GLY A 67 -23.11 9.38 -0.49
C GLY A 67 -24.62 9.37 -0.77
N SER A 68 -25.08 9.88 -1.92
CA SER A 68 -26.52 10.01 -2.22
C SER A 68 -27.17 8.73 -2.75
N ARG A 69 -26.38 7.77 -3.23
CA ARG A 69 -26.84 6.55 -3.91
C ARG A 69 -25.83 5.43 -3.77
N PHE A 70 -26.30 4.21 -4.01
CA PHE A 70 -25.49 3.01 -3.84
C PHE A 70 -25.79 2.00 -4.95
N VAL A 71 -24.76 1.26 -5.36
CA VAL A 71 -24.88 0.10 -6.25
C VAL A 71 -24.47 -1.13 -5.46
N TRP A 72 -25.30 -2.16 -5.50
CA TRP A 72 -25.11 -3.39 -4.75
C TRP A 72 -25.18 -4.59 -5.71
N SER A 73 -24.14 -5.41 -5.68
CA SER A 73 -24.09 -6.72 -6.34
C SER A 73 -24.19 -7.82 -5.27
N PRO A 74 -25.40 -8.17 -4.82
CA PRO A 74 -25.63 -9.21 -3.82
C PRO A 74 -25.38 -10.62 -4.35
N VAL A 75 -25.25 -11.57 -3.43
CA VAL A 75 -25.42 -13.00 -3.76
C VAL A 75 -26.92 -13.29 -3.89
N GLY A 76 -27.31 -14.08 -4.89
CA GLY A 76 -28.70 -14.54 -5.09
C GLY A 76 -29.59 -13.63 -5.96
N ALA A 77 -29.16 -12.40 -6.26
CA ALA A 77 -29.87 -11.49 -7.15
C ALA A 77 -28.94 -10.80 -8.17
N GLY A 78 -29.53 -10.15 -9.18
CA GLY A 78 -28.79 -9.27 -10.09
C GLY A 78 -28.32 -7.99 -9.40
N VAL A 79 -27.41 -7.27 -10.04
CA VAL A 79 -26.94 -5.96 -9.53
C VAL A 79 -28.12 -4.99 -9.42
N GLN A 80 -28.17 -4.24 -8.32
CA GLN A 80 -29.22 -3.29 -7.99
C GLN A 80 -28.61 -1.92 -7.72
N TYR A 81 -29.42 -0.88 -7.86
CA TYR A 81 -29.10 0.46 -7.41
C TYR A 81 -30.24 1.06 -6.58
N THR A 82 -29.89 2.05 -5.76
CA THR A 82 -30.84 2.80 -4.93
C THR A 82 -30.41 4.25 -4.83
N THR A 83 -31.38 5.17 -4.73
CA THR A 83 -31.12 6.55 -4.32
C THR A 83 -31.59 6.69 -2.87
N GLY A 84 -30.74 7.25 -2.01
CA GLY A 84 -30.92 7.19 -0.56
C GLY A 84 -30.47 5.84 0.03
N PHE A 85 -30.85 5.58 1.27
CA PHE A 85 -30.28 4.50 2.09
C PHE A 85 -31.03 3.17 1.96
N GLY A 86 -31.21 2.67 0.74
CA GLY A 86 -31.67 1.30 0.48
C GLY A 86 -33.09 0.99 0.97
N THR A 87 -33.99 1.98 1.01
CA THR A 87 -35.42 1.77 1.32
C THR A 87 -36.18 1.09 0.17
N SER A 88 -35.65 1.18 -1.05
CA SER A 88 -36.17 0.53 -2.25
C SER A 88 -35.05 0.35 -3.26
N TRP A 89 -35.15 -0.68 -4.10
CA TRP A 89 -34.13 -1.04 -5.07
C TRP A 89 -34.70 -1.18 -6.48
N SER A 90 -33.86 -0.84 -7.45
CA SER A 90 -34.12 -1.03 -8.87
C SER A 90 -32.99 -1.85 -9.49
N ALA A 91 -33.33 -2.74 -10.42
CA ALA A 91 -32.33 -3.57 -11.10
C ALA A 91 -31.46 -2.72 -12.04
N SER A 92 -30.15 -2.93 -11.97
CA SER A 92 -29.18 -2.34 -12.90
C SER A 92 -29.17 -3.11 -14.22
N GLY A 93 -29.34 -2.41 -15.33
CA GLY A 93 -29.28 -3.00 -16.68
C GLY A 93 -27.85 -3.13 -17.20
N GLY A 94 -27.58 -4.13 -18.05
CA GLY A 94 -26.33 -4.23 -18.82
C GLY A 94 -25.08 -4.73 -18.07
N ILE A 95 -25.22 -5.14 -16.81
CA ILE A 95 -24.16 -5.75 -15.99
C ILE A 95 -24.57 -7.15 -15.50
N PRO A 96 -23.68 -8.16 -15.53
CA PRO A 96 -24.00 -9.50 -15.05
C PRO A 96 -24.17 -9.58 -13.52
N SER A 97 -24.99 -10.54 -13.05
CA SER A 97 -25.04 -10.89 -11.62
C SER A 97 -23.68 -11.38 -11.12
N GLY A 98 -23.34 -11.02 -9.88
CA GLY A 98 -22.07 -11.37 -9.26
C GLY A 98 -20.86 -10.64 -9.86
N ALA A 99 -21.06 -9.53 -10.57
CA ALA A 99 -20.01 -8.58 -10.91
C ALA A 99 -19.48 -7.88 -9.64
N ILE A 100 -18.19 -7.61 -9.59
CA ILE A 100 -17.60 -6.73 -8.56
C ILE A 100 -17.97 -5.30 -8.92
N VAL A 101 -18.53 -4.53 -7.97
CA VAL A 101 -18.91 -3.13 -8.19
C VAL A 101 -18.07 -2.18 -7.33
N GLU A 102 -17.66 -1.07 -7.92
CA GLU A 102 -16.91 0.03 -7.27
C GLU A 102 -17.43 1.37 -7.82
N SER A 103 -17.21 2.47 -7.12
CA SER A 103 -17.64 3.81 -7.56
C SER A 103 -16.46 4.63 -8.10
N ASP A 104 -16.75 5.61 -8.94
CA ASP A 104 -15.84 6.73 -9.11
C ASP A 104 -15.78 7.54 -7.80
N ARG A 105 -14.60 8.09 -7.49
CA ARG A 105 -14.37 8.82 -6.22
C ARG A 105 -14.58 10.32 -6.35
N VAL A 106 -14.90 10.81 -7.55
CA VAL A 106 -15.17 12.22 -7.85
C VAL A 106 -16.60 12.41 -8.34
N ASP A 107 -17.02 11.67 -9.37
CA ASP A 107 -18.35 11.82 -9.98
C ASP A 107 -19.39 10.88 -9.34
N PRO A 108 -20.42 11.42 -8.66
CA PRO A 108 -21.39 10.60 -7.94
C PRO A 108 -22.32 9.78 -8.85
N LYS A 109 -22.28 9.98 -10.16
CA LYS A 109 -23.05 9.19 -11.13
C LYS A 109 -22.24 8.10 -11.82
N THR A 110 -20.92 8.08 -11.65
CA THR A 110 -20.07 7.10 -12.32
C THR A 110 -19.83 5.89 -11.41
N PHE A 111 -20.18 4.71 -11.92
CA PHE A 111 -19.93 3.42 -11.27
C PHE A 111 -19.26 2.46 -12.23
N TYR A 112 -18.55 1.50 -11.67
CA TYR A 112 -17.77 0.52 -12.40
C TYR A 112 -18.17 -0.90 -12.01
N GLY A 113 -18.01 -1.81 -12.95
CA GLY A 113 -18.25 -3.23 -12.76
C GLY A 113 -17.16 -4.08 -13.38
N PHE A 114 -16.85 -5.23 -12.79
CA PHE A 114 -15.99 -6.23 -13.41
C PHE A 114 -16.59 -7.62 -13.29
N LYS A 115 -16.63 -8.35 -14.41
CA LYS A 115 -17.01 -9.76 -14.43
C LYS A 115 -16.33 -10.49 -15.57
N SER A 116 -15.62 -11.56 -15.24
CA SER A 116 -15.11 -12.58 -16.17
C SER A 116 -14.39 -11.99 -17.39
N GLY A 117 -13.45 -11.08 -17.14
CA GLY A 117 -12.65 -10.41 -18.18
C GLY A 117 -13.28 -9.20 -18.85
N ARG A 118 -14.50 -8.80 -18.45
CA ARG A 118 -15.16 -7.59 -18.96
C ARG A 118 -15.28 -6.54 -17.89
N PHE A 119 -14.87 -5.33 -18.24
CA PHE A 119 -15.10 -4.12 -17.44
C PHE A 119 -16.40 -3.45 -17.91
N TYR A 120 -17.13 -2.85 -16.99
CA TYR A 120 -18.43 -2.22 -17.22
C TYR A 120 -18.43 -0.82 -16.60
N VAL A 121 -19.11 0.12 -17.25
CA VAL A 121 -19.19 1.51 -16.80
C VAL A 121 -20.65 1.96 -16.82
N SER A 122 -21.09 2.60 -15.74
CA SER A 122 -22.34 3.34 -15.64
C SER A 122 -22.01 4.82 -15.47
N SER A 123 -22.78 5.70 -16.13
CA SER A 123 -22.69 7.16 -16.01
C SER A 123 -24.01 7.80 -15.54
N ASP A 124 -25.00 6.98 -15.22
CA ASP A 124 -26.35 7.39 -14.80
C ASP A 124 -26.66 7.03 -13.33
N GLY A 125 -25.61 6.76 -12.54
CA GLY A 125 -25.71 6.45 -11.12
C GLY A 125 -26.09 5.01 -10.84
N GLY A 126 -25.64 4.08 -11.68
CA GLY A 126 -25.81 2.64 -11.52
C GLY A 126 -27.07 2.06 -12.15
N ALA A 127 -27.86 2.85 -12.88
CA ALA A 127 -29.09 2.38 -13.49
C ALA A 127 -28.83 1.52 -14.73
N THR A 128 -27.91 1.95 -15.59
CA THR A 128 -27.45 1.18 -16.74
C THR A 128 -25.94 1.13 -16.81
N PHE A 129 -25.42 -0.03 -17.21
CA PHE A 129 -24.01 -0.27 -17.45
C PHE A 129 -23.77 -0.67 -18.91
N SER A 130 -22.67 -0.20 -19.47
CA SER A 130 -22.16 -0.64 -20.76
C SER A 130 -20.85 -1.36 -20.57
N ALA A 131 -20.67 -2.49 -21.26
CA ALA A 131 -19.37 -3.16 -21.33
C ALA A 131 -18.36 -2.25 -22.04
N SER A 132 -17.19 -2.06 -21.44
CA SER A 132 -16.11 -1.29 -22.04
C SER A 132 -15.44 -2.08 -23.18
N ALA A 133 -14.69 -1.37 -24.02
CA ALA A 133 -13.90 -1.95 -25.11
C ALA A 133 -12.53 -2.49 -24.63
N ALA A 134 -12.25 -2.45 -23.33
CA ALA A 134 -10.98 -2.93 -22.77
C ALA A 134 -10.79 -4.43 -23.04
N THR A 135 -9.57 -4.79 -23.41
CA THR A 135 -9.17 -6.17 -23.70
C THR A 135 -7.90 -6.52 -22.91
N GLY A 136 -7.56 -7.81 -22.84
CA GLY A 136 -6.36 -8.27 -22.13
C GLY A 136 -6.46 -8.24 -20.59
N LEU A 137 -7.67 -8.06 -20.05
CA LEU A 137 -7.94 -8.20 -18.62
C LEU A 137 -8.04 -9.69 -18.22
N PRO A 138 -7.84 -10.02 -16.94
CA PRO A 138 -7.98 -11.39 -16.47
C PRO A 138 -9.35 -12.00 -16.74
N SER A 139 -9.41 -13.23 -17.27
CA SER A 139 -10.68 -13.90 -17.58
C SER A 139 -11.45 -14.38 -16.34
N GLY A 140 -10.75 -14.60 -15.22
CA GLY A 140 -11.35 -14.99 -13.94
C GLY A 140 -11.74 -13.80 -13.06
N ASP A 141 -12.53 -14.09 -12.02
CA ASP A 141 -13.06 -13.07 -11.11
C ASP A 141 -12.17 -12.79 -9.88
N SER A 142 -10.98 -13.40 -9.80
CA SER A 142 -9.99 -13.09 -8.76
C SER A 142 -9.28 -11.76 -9.07
N VAL A 143 -10.06 -10.70 -9.01
CA VAL A 143 -9.70 -9.32 -9.35
C VAL A 143 -10.15 -8.40 -8.23
N ARG A 144 -9.37 -7.33 -7.99
CA ARG A 144 -9.76 -6.19 -7.15
C ARG A 144 -9.31 -4.94 -7.88
N PHE A 145 -10.23 -4.01 -8.02
CA PHE A 145 -9.96 -2.76 -8.70
C PHE A 145 -10.51 -1.62 -7.86
N LYS A 146 -9.92 -0.43 -7.99
CA LYS A 146 -10.32 0.77 -7.25
C LYS A 146 -10.13 2.01 -8.12
N ALA A 147 -11.05 2.95 -7.99
CA ALA A 147 -10.89 4.28 -8.56
C ALA A 147 -10.09 5.18 -7.60
N LEU A 148 -9.23 6.04 -8.16
CA LEU A 148 -8.34 6.92 -7.40
C LEU A 148 -9.15 8.07 -6.77
N PRO A 149 -9.00 8.34 -5.46
CA PRO A 149 -9.55 9.55 -4.85
C PRO A 149 -9.10 10.81 -5.59
N GLY A 150 -10.00 11.76 -5.84
CA GLY A 150 -9.67 13.04 -6.45
C GLY A 150 -9.35 13.02 -7.96
N ALA A 151 -9.37 11.86 -8.64
CA ALA A 151 -9.17 11.77 -10.09
C ALA A 151 -10.25 10.90 -10.76
N LYS A 152 -11.23 11.57 -11.39
CA LYS A 152 -12.32 10.91 -12.13
C LYS A 152 -11.74 9.99 -13.22
N GLY A 153 -12.21 8.75 -13.28
CA GLY A 153 -11.85 7.80 -14.32
C GLY A 153 -10.43 7.24 -14.23
N ASP A 154 -9.66 7.57 -13.18
CA ASP A 154 -8.39 6.94 -12.89
C ASP A 154 -8.65 5.66 -12.09
N VAL A 155 -8.45 4.50 -12.72
CA VAL A 155 -8.83 3.18 -12.17
C VAL A 155 -7.65 2.22 -12.24
N TRP A 156 -7.34 1.60 -11.11
CA TRP A 156 -6.34 0.54 -11.02
C TRP A 156 -7.02 -0.81 -10.81
N LEU A 157 -6.53 -1.84 -11.51
CA LEU A 157 -7.06 -3.20 -11.44
C LEU A 157 -5.92 -4.19 -11.20
N ALA A 158 -5.99 -4.92 -10.10
CA ALA A 158 -5.05 -6.01 -9.75
C ALA A 158 -5.79 -7.35 -9.81
N GLY A 159 -5.15 -8.38 -10.35
CA GLY A 159 -5.67 -9.73 -10.26
C GLY A 159 -5.25 -10.63 -11.39
N GLY A 160 -5.85 -11.82 -11.39
CA GLY A 160 -5.64 -12.84 -12.41
C GLY A 160 -5.24 -14.20 -11.86
N ALA A 161 -4.68 -15.02 -12.74
CA ALA A 161 -4.34 -16.41 -12.46
C ALA A 161 -3.03 -16.80 -13.15
N SER A 162 -2.32 -17.79 -12.58
CA SER A 162 -1.01 -18.23 -13.08
C SER A 162 -1.05 -18.88 -14.47
N ASP A 163 -2.21 -19.36 -14.89
CA ASP A 163 -2.49 -19.96 -16.21
C ASP A 163 -3.11 -18.96 -17.21
N GLY A 164 -3.17 -17.67 -16.86
CA GLY A 164 -3.75 -16.63 -17.69
C GLY A 164 -3.11 -15.25 -17.47
N ALA A 165 -3.85 -14.20 -17.81
CA ALA A 165 -3.41 -12.84 -17.53
C ALA A 165 -3.37 -12.61 -16.02
N TYR A 166 -2.22 -12.15 -15.51
CA TYR A 166 -2.00 -11.82 -14.09
C TYR A 166 -1.09 -10.58 -13.99
N GLY A 167 -1.44 -9.63 -13.13
CA GLY A 167 -0.64 -8.42 -12.95
C GLY A 167 -1.46 -7.24 -12.40
N LEU A 168 -0.97 -6.05 -12.74
CA LEU A 168 -1.59 -4.77 -12.40
C LEU A 168 -1.85 -3.98 -13.68
N TRP A 169 -3.04 -3.42 -13.81
CA TRP A 169 -3.48 -2.61 -14.93
C TRP A 169 -3.91 -1.23 -14.45
N HIS A 170 -3.73 -0.24 -15.31
CA HIS A 170 -4.10 1.14 -15.05
C HIS A 170 -4.90 1.72 -16.21
N SER A 171 -6.00 2.41 -15.89
CA SER A 171 -6.82 3.19 -16.81
C SER A 171 -6.88 4.63 -16.32
N THR A 172 -6.85 5.59 -17.25
CA THR A 172 -7.08 7.02 -16.98
C THR A 172 -8.28 7.57 -17.74
N ASP A 173 -9.07 6.69 -18.38
CA ASP A 173 -10.17 7.03 -19.28
C ASP A 173 -11.50 6.40 -18.83
N GLY A 174 -11.63 6.12 -17.53
CA GLY A 174 -12.84 5.53 -16.95
C GLY A 174 -13.04 4.06 -17.31
N GLY A 175 -11.95 3.35 -17.61
CA GLY A 175 -11.97 1.93 -17.97
C GLY A 175 -12.31 1.66 -19.43
N ALA A 176 -12.30 2.67 -20.30
CA ALA A 176 -12.45 2.47 -21.74
C ALA A 176 -11.27 1.66 -22.31
N SER A 177 -10.06 1.90 -21.78
CA SER A 177 -8.88 1.10 -22.04
C SER A 177 -8.05 0.90 -20.76
N PHE A 178 -7.23 -0.14 -20.73
CA PHE A 178 -6.32 -0.44 -19.63
C PHE A 178 -4.93 -0.77 -20.16
N THR A 179 -3.90 -0.24 -19.51
CA THR A 179 -2.50 -0.57 -19.78
C THR A 179 -1.98 -1.50 -18.67
N LYS A 180 -1.49 -2.69 -19.04
CA LYS A 180 -0.82 -3.59 -18.09
C LYS A 180 0.56 -3.02 -17.76
N LEU A 181 0.90 -2.93 -16.48
CA LEU A 181 2.24 -2.57 -16.04
C LEU A 181 3.21 -3.73 -16.33
N SER A 182 4.24 -3.45 -17.12
CA SER A 182 5.25 -4.44 -17.53
C SER A 182 6.22 -4.81 -16.40
N ASN A 183 6.38 -3.93 -15.41
CA ASN A 183 7.25 -4.11 -14.25
C ASN A 183 6.56 -4.83 -13.07
N VAL A 184 5.33 -5.33 -13.24
CA VAL A 184 4.60 -6.07 -12.21
C VAL A 184 4.25 -7.47 -12.73
N ASP A 185 4.90 -8.49 -12.17
CA ASP A 185 4.72 -9.89 -12.60
C ASP A 185 3.30 -10.38 -12.30
N GLN A 186 2.84 -10.14 -11.07
CA GLN A 186 1.53 -10.57 -10.54
C GLN A 186 1.06 -9.55 -9.50
N ALA A 187 -0.22 -9.24 -9.41
CA ALA A 187 -0.78 -8.42 -8.33
C ALA A 187 -2.17 -8.91 -7.95
N ASP A 188 -2.51 -8.86 -6.67
CA ASP A 188 -3.75 -9.43 -6.14
C ASP A 188 -4.73 -8.38 -5.62
N THR A 189 -4.21 -7.23 -5.17
CA THR A 189 -5.00 -6.11 -4.66
C THR A 189 -4.21 -4.82 -4.79
N ILE A 190 -4.92 -3.69 -4.88
CA ILE A 190 -4.35 -2.34 -5.02
C ILE A 190 -5.12 -1.39 -4.11
N GLY A 191 -4.42 -0.43 -3.53
CA GLY A 191 -4.99 0.61 -2.68
C GLY A 191 -4.14 1.88 -2.70
N PHE A 192 -4.70 2.95 -2.15
CA PHE A 192 -4.13 4.29 -2.24
C PHE A 192 -3.96 4.89 -0.84
N GLY A 193 -2.94 5.73 -0.66
CA GLY A 193 -2.75 6.51 0.55
C GLY A 193 -2.26 7.92 0.24
N LYS A 194 -1.99 8.69 1.29
CA LYS A 194 -1.45 10.05 1.17
C LYS A 194 -0.24 10.06 0.24
N ALA A 195 -0.19 11.03 -0.66
CA ALA A 195 0.97 11.27 -1.52
C ALA A 195 2.22 11.51 -0.66
N ALA A 196 3.39 11.11 -1.17
CA ALA A 196 4.64 11.65 -0.65
C ALA A 196 4.60 13.18 -0.74
N THR A 197 5.18 13.89 0.23
CA THR A 197 5.46 15.34 0.12
C THR A 197 6.01 15.63 -1.26
N GLY A 198 5.54 16.65 -1.97
CA GLY A 198 6.07 16.99 -3.30
C GLY A 198 5.61 16.09 -4.45
N ALA A 199 5.03 14.92 -4.19
CA ALA A 199 4.38 14.12 -5.22
C ALA A 199 2.97 14.66 -5.52
N SER A 200 2.59 14.64 -6.80
CA SER A 200 1.27 15.06 -7.27
C SER A 200 0.26 13.90 -7.38
N TYR A 201 0.69 12.68 -7.08
CA TYR A 201 -0.11 11.47 -7.18
C TYR A 201 -0.10 10.71 -5.85
N GLN A 202 -1.21 10.09 -5.49
CA GLN A 202 -1.32 9.29 -4.27
C GLN A 202 -0.34 8.13 -4.29
N THR A 203 0.10 7.76 -3.09
CA THR A 203 0.96 6.58 -2.91
C THR A 203 0.13 5.33 -3.21
N LEU A 204 0.66 4.45 -4.05
CA LEU A 204 0.07 3.15 -4.37
C LEU A 204 0.60 2.09 -3.42
N TYR A 205 -0.26 1.15 -3.02
CA TYR A 205 0.10 -0.03 -2.23
C TYR A 205 -0.50 -1.28 -2.85
N THR A 206 0.29 -2.34 -3.00
CA THR A 206 -0.17 -3.59 -3.60
C THR A 206 0.42 -4.83 -2.93
N SER A 207 -0.38 -5.90 -2.82
CA SER A 207 0.12 -7.25 -2.59
C SER A 207 0.42 -7.88 -3.94
N ALA A 208 1.69 -8.11 -4.23
CA ALA A 208 2.16 -8.41 -5.58
C ALA A 208 3.39 -9.33 -5.60
N LYS A 209 3.74 -9.78 -6.82
CA LYS A 209 5.05 -10.30 -7.18
C LYS A 209 5.70 -9.31 -8.13
N ILE A 210 6.86 -8.77 -7.74
CA ILE A 210 7.61 -7.79 -8.53
C ILE A 210 9.07 -8.21 -8.53
N GLY A 211 9.68 -8.31 -9.71
CA GLY A 211 11.06 -8.76 -9.85
C GLY A 211 11.28 -10.16 -9.28
N GLY A 212 10.29 -11.04 -9.40
CA GLY A 212 10.36 -12.40 -8.85
C GLY A 212 10.03 -12.53 -7.37
N VAL A 213 9.91 -11.43 -6.61
CA VAL A 213 9.72 -11.44 -5.16
C VAL A 213 8.27 -11.16 -4.79
N ARG A 214 7.67 -12.04 -3.99
CA ARG A 214 6.31 -11.87 -3.44
C ARG A 214 6.36 -11.01 -2.18
N GLY A 215 5.42 -10.07 -2.05
CA GLY A 215 5.35 -9.21 -0.88
C GLY A 215 4.33 -8.08 -1.02
N ILE A 216 4.45 -7.12 -0.11
CA ILE A 216 3.71 -5.86 -0.12
C ILE A 216 4.63 -4.78 -0.66
N PHE A 217 4.15 -4.05 -1.66
CA PHE A 217 4.92 -3.03 -2.36
C PHE A 217 4.24 -1.68 -2.32
N ARG A 218 5.05 -0.62 -2.32
CA ARG A 218 4.65 0.77 -2.37
C ARG A 218 5.23 1.45 -3.61
N SER A 219 4.46 2.31 -4.26
CA SER A 219 4.96 3.22 -5.31
C SER A 219 4.53 4.65 -5.02
N THR A 220 5.43 5.61 -5.23
CA THR A 220 5.20 7.06 -5.08
C THR A 220 5.30 7.81 -6.40
N ASP A 221 5.44 7.08 -7.51
CA ASP A 221 5.68 7.60 -8.86
C ASP A 221 4.71 6.98 -9.87
N LYS A 222 3.48 6.72 -9.43
CA LYS A 222 2.38 6.18 -10.25
C LYS A 222 2.72 4.80 -10.87
N GLY A 223 3.39 3.95 -10.11
CA GLY A 223 3.70 2.57 -10.49
C GLY A 223 4.90 2.42 -11.43
N ALA A 224 5.67 3.49 -11.68
CA ALA A 224 6.88 3.43 -12.48
C ALA A 224 7.97 2.61 -11.76
N SER A 225 8.08 2.76 -10.44
CA SER A 225 8.93 1.95 -9.57
C SER A 225 8.19 1.48 -8.31
N TRP A 226 8.72 0.44 -7.68
CA TRP A 226 8.10 -0.21 -6.52
C TRP A 226 9.14 -0.57 -5.46
N THR A 227 8.88 -0.17 -4.21
CA THR A 227 9.68 -0.55 -3.04
C THR A 227 8.93 -1.62 -2.25
N ARG A 228 9.57 -2.74 -1.92
CA ARG A 228 9.01 -3.74 -1.00
C ARG A 228 8.99 -3.15 0.41
N ILE A 229 7.84 -3.16 1.07
CA ILE A 229 7.63 -2.57 2.41
C ILE A 229 7.35 -3.60 3.50
N ASN A 230 7.24 -4.88 3.15
CA ASN A 230 7.33 -5.99 4.09
C ASN A 230 8.67 -6.71 3.94
N ASP A 231 8.94 -7.68 4.83
CA ASP A 231 10.12 -8.53 4.77
C ASP A 231 9.73 -10.02 4.85
N ASP A 232 10.72 -10.91 4.86
CA ASP A 232 10.50 -12.36 4.83
C ASP A 232 9.95 -12.92 6.14
N ALA A 233 10.14 -12.23 7.27
CA ALA A 233 9.53 -12.57 8.54
C ALA A 233 8.06 -12.12 8.61
N HIS A 234 7.66 -11.17 7.75
CA HIS A 234 6.36 -10.50 7.75
C HIS A 234 5.59 -10.73 6.43
N GLN A 235 5.18 -11.97 6.16
CA GLN A 235 4.49 -12.33 4.90
C GLN A 235 2.99 -12.65 5.03
N TRP A 236 2.56 -13.20 6.17
CA TRP A 236 1.14 -13.47 6.51
C TRP A 236 0.33 -14.35 5.54
N GLY A 237 0.97 -15.15 4.68
CA GLY A 237 0.29 -16.08 3.79
C GLY A 237 -0.41 -15.37 2.63
N TRP A 238 -1.73 -15.55 2.50
CA TRP A 238 -2.49 -14.90 1.44
C TRP A 238 -2.99 -13.51 1.87
N THR A 239 -2.41 -12.47 1.27
CA THR A 239 -2.68 -11.04 1.53
C THR A 239 -3.43 -10.35 0.39
N GLY A 240 -4.06 -11.13 -0.49
CA GLY A 240 -4.69 -10.63 -1.72
C GLY A 240 -6.10 -10.06 -1.54
N SER A 241 -6.71 -10.16 -0.35
CA SER A 241 -8.12 -9.82 -0.15
C SER A 241 -8.40 -8.32 -0.29
N ALA A 242 -7.64 -7.49 0.42
CA ALA A 242 -7.82 -6.05 0.47
C ALA A 242 -6.54 -5.38 0.98
N ILE A 243 -6.26 -4.19 0.45
CA ILE A 243 -5.19 -3.31 0.91
C ILE A 243 -5.66 -1.86 0.76
N THR A 244 -5.30 -0.98 1.69
CA THR A 244 -5.50 0.46 1.53
C THR A 244 -4.41 1.23 2.27
N GLY A 245 -3.98 2.37 1.71
CA GLY A 245 -3.17 3.32 2.45
C GLY A 245 -4.03 4.21 3.35
N ASP A 246 -3.40 5.02 4.19
CA ASP A 246 -4.10 6.10 4.93
C ASP A 246 -4.04 7.41 4.12
N PRO A 247 -5.17 8.06 3.82
CA PRO A 247 -5.16 9.34 3.10
C PRO A 247 -4.58 10.52 3.92
N ARG A 248 -4.39 10.35 5.23
CA ARG A 248 -3.89 11.40 6.14
C ARG A 248 -2.44 11.17 6.58
N ILE A 249 -1.99 9.92 6.57
CA ILE A 249 -0.66 9.51 7.06
C ILE A 249 0.12 8.88 5.91
N TYR A 250 1.16 9.58 5.46
CA TYR A 250 2.05 9.06 4.43
C TYR A 250 2.77 7.81 4.94
N GLY A 251 2.97 6.83 4.05
CA GLY A 251 3.66 5.59 4.39
C GLY A 251 2.82 4.56 5.14
N ARG A 252 1.63 4.93 5.66
CA ARG A 252 0.75 3.98 6.33
C ARG A 252 -0.01 3.11 5.33
N VAL A 253 -0.01 1.80 5.59
CA VAL A 253 -0.80 0.81 4.85
C VAL A 253 -1.55 -0.11 5.82
N TYR A 254 -2.76 -0.51 5.46
CA TYR A 254 -3.56 -1.53 6.12
C TYR A 254 -3.73 -2.71 5.17
N ILE A 255 -3.41 -3.92 5.63
CA ILE A 255 -3.32 -5.15 4.83
C ILE A 255 -4.24 -6.20 5.44
N ALA A 256 -5.15 -6.73 4.63
CA ALA A 256 -5.98 -7.86 5.01
C ALA A 256 -5.18 -9.17 4.94
N THR A 257 -5.42 -10.04 5.90
CA THR A 257 -4.86 -11.39 5.94
C THR A 257 -5.98 -12.42 6.06
N ASN A 258 -5.70 -13.67 5.70
CA ASN A 258 -6.61 -14.78 5.98
C ASN A 258 -6.14 -15.56 7.22
N GLY A 259 -6.64 -15.17 8.39
CA GLY A 259 -6.37 -15.85 9.67
C GLY A 259 -5.38 -15.16 10.61
N ARG A 260 -4.89 -13.95 10.29
CA ARG A 260 -3.97 -13.17 11.14
C ARG A 260 -4.48 -11.75 11.49
N GLY A 261 -5.75 -11.46 11.19
CA GLY A 261 -6.36 -10.15 11.43
C GLY A 261 -5.98 -9.10 10.38
N ILE A 262 -6.03 -7.83 10.77
CA ILE A 262 -5.62 -6.69 9.94
C ILE A 262 -4.24 -6.26 10.41
N ILE A 263 -3.28 -6.22 9.49
CA ILE A 263 -1.95 -5.69 9.76
C ILE A 263 -1.93 -4.24 9.31
N TYR A 264 -1.31 -3.36 10.10
CA TYR A 264 -0.90 -2.06 9.60
C TYR A 264 0.62 -1.94 9.62
N GLY A 265 1.16 -1.22 8.65
CA GLY A 265 2.58 -0.90 8.56
C GLY A 265 2.77 0.60 8.43
N ASP A 266 3.84 1.12 9.01
CA ASP A 266 4.27 2.51 8.91
C ASP A 266 5.63 2.59 8.26
N SER A 267 5.80 3.57 7.37
CA SER A 267 7.11 3.90 6.83
C SER A 267 7.87 4.81 7.80
N SER A 268 9.17 4.59 7.92
CA SER A 268 10.10 5.56 8.51
C SER A 268 10.36 6.76 7.59
N ASP A 269 9.96 6.69 6.32
CA ASP A 269 10.18 7.76 5.34
C ASP A 269 9.22 8.93 5.60
N THR A 270 9.73 10.15 5.74
CA THR A 270 8.92 11.36 5.97
C THR A 270 8.31 11.94 4.68
N GLY A 271 8.43 11.21 3.57
CA GLY A 271 7.77 11.52 2.31
C GLY A 271 8.35 12.71 1.54
N GLY A 272 9.50 13.30 1.92
CA GLY A 272 10.11 14.41 1.18
C GLY A 272 10.35 14.12 -0.30
N GLY A 273 9.45 14.57 -1.18
CA GLY A 273 9.51 14.36 -2.63
C GLY A 273 10.49 15.27 -3.33
N GLY A 274 11.77 14.98 -3.12
CA GLY A 274 12.60 14.79 -4.29
C GLY A 274 12.14 13.49 -4.97
N GLY A 275 12.15 13.44 -6.30
CA GLY A 275 12.01 12.19 -7.05
C GLY A 275 13.09 11.20 -6.62
N GLY A 276 12.83 10.54 -5.50
CA GLY A 276 13.69 9.56 -4.88
C GLY A 276 13.56 8.28 -5.68
N THR A 277 14.44 8.14 -6.65
CA THR A 277 14.94 6.85 -7.05
C THR A 277 15.36 6.09 -5.79
N ASP A 278 14.53 5.19 -5.28
CA ASP A 278 15.02 4.12 -4.42
C ASP A 278 15.76 3.11 -5.31
N PRO A 279 16.88 2.62 -4.81
CA PRO A 279 18.16 2.94 -5.36
C PRO A 279 18.44 2.03 -6.57
N THR A 280 19.27 2.51 -7.49
CA THR A 280 20.24 1.61 -8.13
C THR A 280 20.81 0.70 -7.04
N PRO A 281 20.99 -0.63 -7.23
CA PRO A 281 21.49 -1.53 -6.18
C PRO A 281 22.52 -0.82 -5.30
N PRO A 282 22.40 -0.89 -3.95
CA PRO A 282 23.27 -0.13 -3.05
C PRO A 282 24.70 -0.25 -3.55
N PRO A 283 25.42 0.87 -3.78
CA PRO A 283 26.58 0.88 -4.66
C PRO A 283 27.51 -0.28 -4.32
N THR A 284 27.66 -1.21 -5.26
CA THR A 284 28.71 -2.21 -5.21
C THR A 284 30.00 -1.50 -5.58
N GLY A 285 30.65 -0.90 -4.59
CA GLY A 285 31.92 -0.21 -4.75
C GLY A 285 32.83 -0.54 -3.58
N ALA A 286 34.13 -0.62 -3.85
CA ALA A 286 35.12 -0.71 -2.78
C ALA A 286 34.94 0.48 -1.82
N CYS A 287 35.00 0.22 -0.52
CA CYS A 287 34.85 1.21 0.53
C CYS A 287 35.92 1.05 1.59
N ALA A 288 36.27 2.15 2.23
CA ALA A 288 37.08 2.18 3.45
C ALA A 288 36.32 2.89 4.57
N VAL A 289 36.48 2.42 5.80
CA VAL A 289 35.87 2.99 6.99
C VAL A 289 36.95 3.33 8.01
N THR A 290 36.93 4.56 8.49
CA THR A 290 37.68 4.97 9.69
C THR A 290 36.72 5.11 10.86
N TYR A 291 36.96 4.36 11.93
CA TYR A 291 36.17 4.40 13.15
C TYR A 291 36.99 4.95 14.33
N LYS A 292 36.59 6.11 14.85
CA LYS A 292 37.31 6.79 15.93
C LYS A 292 36.41 7.04 17.11
N ILE A 293 36.73 6.43 18.26
CA ILE A 293 36.21 6.89 19.55
C ILE A 293 36.87 8.25 19.84
N THR A 294 36.09 9.32 19.84
CA THR A 294 36.55 10.70 20.04
C THR A 294 36.52 11.11 21.50
N ASN A 295 35.59 10.55 22.28
CA ASN A 295 35.49 10.74 23.71
C ASN A 295 34.94 9.49 24.40
N GLN A 296 35.34 9.21 25.63
CA GLN A 296 34.82 8.07 26.41
C GLN A 296 34.76 8.40 27.90
N TRP A 297 33.68 8.02 28.56
CA TRP A 297 33.46 8.19 29.99
C TRP A 297 32.84 6.92 30.61
N SER A 298 32.61 6.92 31.92
CA SER A 298 31.96 5.80 32.60
C SER A 298 30.55 5.58 32.05
N GLY A 299 30.33 4.43 31.42
CA GLY A 299 29.02 4.04 30.86
C GLY A 299 28.69 4.63 29.49
N GLY A 300 29.54 5.48 28.90
CA GLY A 300 29.26 6.08 27.60
C GLY A 300 30.48 6.45 26.77
N PHE A 301 30.25 6.69 25.48
CA PHE A 301 31.29 7.07 24.53
C PHE A 301 30.70 7.85 23.36
N GLN A 302 31.56 8.60 22.68
CA GLN A 302 31.29 9.28 21.43
C GLN A 302 32.21 8.75 20.35
N ALA A 303 31.69 8.48 19.17
CA ALA A 303 32.46 8.01 18.04
C ALA A 303 32.11 8.77 16.75
N ASP A 304 33.15 8.99 15.95
CA ASP A 304 33.05 9.48 14.58
C ASP A 304 33.35 8.33 13.62
N VAL A 305 32.58 8.26 12.54
CA VAL A 305 32.75 7.30 11.45
C VAL A 305 32.92 8.07 10.16
N ALA A 306 34.04 7.84 9.46
CA ALA A 306 34.26 8.32 8.11
C ALA A 306 34.15 7.14 7.13
N LEU A 307 33.30 7.28 6.12
CA LEU A 307 33.11 6.31 5.04
C LEU A 307 33.66 6.90 3.75
N THR A 308 34.66 6.25 3.15
CA THR A 308 35.34 6.70 1.93
C THR A 308 34.97 5.81 0.75
N ASN A 309 34.61 6.44 -0.37
CA ASN A 309 34.41 5.75 -1.64
C ASN A 309 35.75 5.48 -2.31
N THR A 310 36.22 4.24 -2.23
CA THR A 310 37.46 3.80 -2.88
C THR A 310 37.19 3.07 -4.21
N GLY A 311 35.94 3.07 -4.67
CA GLY A 311 35.53 2.51 -5.95
C GLY A 311 35.80 3.46 -7.12
N THR A 312 35.36 3.03 -8.31
CA THR A 312 35.51 3.77 -9.57
C THR A 312 34.26 4.53 -9.99
N THR A 313 33.16 4.41 -9.23
CA THR A 313 31.88 5.09 -9.49
C THR A 313 31.45 5.90 -8.26
N ALA A 314 30.87 7.07 -8.50
CA ALA A 314 30.27 7.87 -7.43
C ALA A 314 29.07 7.14 -6.83
N TRP A 315 28.88 7.27 -5.52
CA TRP A 315 27.69 6.79 -4.83
C TRP A 315 26.60 7.85 -4.87
N SER A 316 25.34 7.44 -5.03
CA SER A 316 24.15 8.29 -4.94
C SER A 316 23.25 7.89 -3.76
N GLY A 317 23.88 7.43 -2.67
CA GLY A 317 23.28 6.88 -1.45
C GLY A 317 24.24 5.89 -0.80
N TRP A 318 24.18 5.76 0.53
CA TRP A 318 25.01 4.79 1.26
C TRP A 318 24.28 4.22 2.47
N SER A 319 24.55 2.94 2.76
CA SER A 319 24.02 2.20 3.91
C SER A 319 25.14 1.35 4.50
N LEU A 320 25.72 1.82 5.59
CA LEU A 320 26.82 1.17 6.29
C LEU A 320 26.28 0.35 7.45
N SER A 321 26.72 -0.90 7.58
CA SER A 321 26.34 -1.78 8.68
C SER A 321 27.55 -2.37 9.39
N TRP A 322 27.45 -2.56 10.69
CA TRP A 322 28.46 -3.22 11.51
C TRP A 322 27.85 -3.84 12.77
N PRO A 323 28.44 -4.90 13.32
CA PRO A 323 28.08 -5.41 14.62
C PRO A 323 28.86 -4.72 15.75
N PHE A 324 28.22 -4.54 16.91
CA PHE A 324 28.87 -4.31 18.19
C PHE A 324 29.11 -5.63 18.93
N THR A 325 30.29 -5.82 19.50
CA THR A 325 30.69 -7.09 20.14
C THR A 325 30.42 -7.11 21.64
N ASP A 326 30.35 -5.94 22.28
CA ASP A 326 30.37 -5.84 23.74
C ASP A 326 29.03 -5.32 24.30
N GLY A 327 27.96 -5.47 23.51
CA GLY A 327 26.62 -5.04 23.87
C GLY A 327 26.42 -3.52 23.83
N GLN A 328 27.31 -2.77 23.17
CA GLN A 328 27.18 -1.33 23.03
C GLN A 328 25.83 -0.94 22.41
N GLN A 329 25.23 0.16 22.87
CA GLN A 329 23.95 0.67 22.36
C GLN A 329 24.09 2.13 21.93
N ILE A 330 23.64 2.46 20.73
CA ILE A 330 23.60 3.86 20.26
C ILE A 330 22.39 4.54 20.86
N THR A 331 22.62 5.72 21.43
CA THR A 331 21.60 6.52 22.11
C THR A 331 21.21 7.78 21.33
N GLN A 332 22.14 8.32 20.55
CA GLN A 332 21.93 9.48 19.69
C GLN A 332 22.91 9.46 18.52
N ALA A 333 22.49 9.91 17.34
CA ALA A 333 23.34 10.04 16.16
C ALA A 333 23.09 11.38 15.44
N TRP A 334 24.04 11.81 14.61
CA TRP A 334 23.92 12.96 13.73
C TRP A 334 24.58 12.69 12.38
N ASN A 335 24.15 13.41 11.35
CA ASN A 335 24.60 13.28 9.96
C ASN A 335 24.38 11.87 9.35
N ALA A 336 23.59 11.02 10.00
CA ALA A 336 23.16 9.72 9.52
C ALA A 336 21.86 9.32 10.22
N ASP A 337 21.01 8.56 9.51
CA ASP A 337 19.90 7.85 10.12
C ASP A 337 20.40 6.48 10.61
N VAL A 338 20.41 6.30 11.94
CA VAL A 338 20.99 5.11 12.58
C VAL A 338 19.91 4.26 13.23
N THR A 339 19.90 2.98 12.93
CA THR A 339 19.05 1.97 13.56
C THR A 339 19.92 0.87 14.15
N GLN A 340 19.47 0.30 15.27
CA GLN A 340 20.16 -0.80 15.93
C GLN A 340 19.16 -1.88 16.36
N SER A 341 19.47 -3.14 16.05
CA SER A 341 18.72 -4.31 16.51
C SER A 341 19.69 -5.33 17.10
N GLY A 342 19.59 -5.55 18.41
CA GLY A 342 20.58 -6.33 19.15
C GLY A 342 21.98 -5.76 18.98
N THR A 343 22.89 -6.56 18.42
CA THR A 343 24.27 -6.14 18.13
C THR A 343 24.43 -5.47 16.77
N SER A 344 23.46 -5.56 15.87
CA SER A 344 23.59 -5.07 14.49
C SER A 344 23.19 -3.60 14.39
N VAL A 345 24.10 -2.78 13.87
CA VAL A 345 23.87 -1.36 13.58
C VAL A 345 23.82 -1.12 12.09
N THR A 346 22.89 -0.28 11.65
CA THR A 346 22.80 0.22 10.28
C THR A 346 22.71 1.73 10.30
N ALA A 347 23.64 2.40 9.63
CA ALA A 347 23.66 3.85 9.40
C ALA A 347 23.42 4.15 7.92
N LYS A 348 22.48 5.05 7.63
CA LYS A 348 22.16 5.50 6.27
C LYS A 348 22.41 6.99 6.10
N ASN A 349 22.67 7.38 4.85
CA ASN A 349 22.80 8.79 4.49
C ASN A 349 21.52 9.58 4.84
N VAL A 350 21.71 10.84 5.21
CA VAL A 350 20.66 11.86 5.18
C VAL A 350 20.66 12.54 3.81
N SER A 351 19.67 13.39 3.53
CA SER A 351 19.45 13.93 2.17
C SER A 351 20.65 14.68 1.58
N TRP A 352 21.39 15.43 2.39
CA TRP A 352 22.49 16.27 1.92
C TRP A 352 23.83 15.54 1.76
N ASN A 353 23.96 14.30 2.26
CA ASN A 353 25.22 13.54 2.20
C ASN A 353 25.10 12.19 1.48
N ALA A 354 24.05 12.02 0.67
CA ALA A 354 23.85 10.82 -0.15
C ALA A 354 24.96 10.65 -1.22
N ASN A 355 25.37 11.76 -1.84
CA ASN A 355 26.29 11.73 -2.98
C ASN A 355 27.74 11.74 -2.50
N VAL A 356 28.49 10.68 -2.81
CA VAL A 356 29.91 10.55 -2.47
C VAL A 356 30.71 10.22 -3.73
N ALA A 357 31.39 11.23 -4.26
CA ALA A 357 32.26 11.06 -5.42
C ALA A 357 33.39 10.05 -5.15
N THR A 358 33.94 9.47 -6.22
CA THR A 358 35.11 8.58 -6.14
C THR A 358 36.27 9.27 -5.41
N GLY A 359 36.88 8.59 -4.45
CA GLY A 359 37.95 9.13 -3.61
C GLY A 359 37.50 10.11 -2.51
N SER A 360 36.21 10.45 -2.45
CA SER A 360 35.66 11.35 -1.42
C SER A 360 35.16 10.57 -0.20
N SER A 361 35.01 11.28 0.92
CA SER A 361 34.49 10.72 2.18
C SER A 361 33.26 11.46 2.67
N VAL A 362 32.40 10.73 3.36
CA VAL A 362 31.30 11.24 4.17
C VAL A 362 31.55 10.88 5.63
N SER A 363 31.10 11.71 6.56
CA SER A 363 31.26 11.45 7.99
C SER A 363 29.97 11.64 8.76
N PHE A 364 29.77 10.78 9.74
CA PHE A 364 28.70 10.86 10.72
C PHE A 364 29.24 10.49 12.10
N GLY A 365 28.48 10.82 13.14
CA GLY A 365 28.88 10.53 14.50
C GLY A 365 27.71 10.11 15.37
N PHE A 366 28.03 9.52 16.52
CA PHE A 366 27.03 9.07 17.47
C PHE A 366 27.57 9.03 18.90
N THR A 367 26.63 9.04 19.84
CA THR A 367 26.85 8.76 21.26
C THR A 367 26.27 7.40 21.59
N GLY A 368 27.04 6.54 22.26
CA GLY A 368 26.61 5.22 22.69
C GLY A 368 26.90 4.94 24.16
N SER A 369 26.25 3.92 24.70
CA SER A 369 26.50 3.37 26.03
C SER A 369 27.26 2.05 25.96
N TRP A 370 28.06 1.77 26.99
CA TRP A 370 28.78 0.51 27.17
C TRP A 370 28.77 0.11 28.65
N THR A 371 28.94 -1.18 28.97
CA THR A 371 28.89 -1.67 30.36
C THR A 371 30.23 -2.20 30.85
N ALA A 372 30.71 -3.29 30.25
CA ALA A 372 31.95 -3.95 30.66
C ALA A 372 33.14 -3.56 29.76
N ALA A 373 32.93 -3.55 28.44
CA ALA A 373 33.95 -3.25 27.46
C ALA A 373 33.38 -2.41 26.30
N ASN A 374 34.27 -1.72 25.58
CA ASN A 374 33.93 -0.91 24.42
C ASN A 374 34.91 -1.18 23.27
N THR A 375 34.95 -2.42 22.81
CA THR A 375 35.79 -2.86 21.69
C THR A 375 35.32 -2.21 20.40
N ARG A 376 36.26 -1.65 19.63
CA ARG A 376 35.96 -1.02 18.34
C ARG A 376 35.49 -2.08 17.34
N PRO A 377 34.44 -1.81 16.53
CA PRO A 377 34.04 -2.69 15.45
C PRO A 377 35.17 -2.85 14.42
N THR A 378 35.36 -4.07 13.94
CA THR A 378 36.39 -4.41 12.93
C THR A 378 35.80 -4.88 11.61
N ALA A 379 34.48 -5.01 11.52
CA ALA A 379 33.77 -5.47 10.33
C ALA A 379 32.67 -4.48 9.94
N PHE A 380 32.83 -3.87 8.77
CA PHE A 380 31.83 -2.95 8.21
C PHE A 380 31.42 -3.43 6.82
N LYS A 381 30.14 -3.27 6.49
CA LYS A 381 29.59 -3.57 5.17
C LYS A 381 28.83 -2.39 4.59
N LEU A 382 29.16 -2.00 3.36
CA LEU A 382 28.37 -1.08 2.55
C LEU A 382 27.47 -1.90 1.63
N GLY A 383 26.18 -1.98 1.95
CA GLY A 383 25.31 -3.02 1.37
C GLY A 383 25.88 -4.42 1.67
N ASP A 384 26.17 -5.21 0.63
CA ASP A 384 26.75 -6.55 0.76
C ASP A 384 28.29 -6.58 0.74
N GLN A 385 28.94 -5.46 0.42
CA GLN A 385 30.41 -5.39 0.25
C GLN A 385 31.12 -5.11 1.58
N THR A 386 32.19 -5.85 1.86
CA THR A 386 33.02 -5.62 3.05
C THR A 386 33.96 -4.43 2.82
N CYS A 387 33.93 -3.45 3.71
CA CYS A 387 34.85 -2.31 3.66
C CYS A 387 36.18 -2.64 4.34
N THR A 388 37.28 -2.04 3.87
CA THR A 388 38.53 -2.02 4.62
C THR A 388 38.37 -1.12 5.85
N VAL A 389 39.05 -1.45 6.95
CA VAL A 389 38.95 -0.70 8.20
C VAL A 389 40.33 -0.15 8.58
N SER A 390 40.39 1.13 8.93
CA SER A 390 41.61 1.86 9.30
C SER A 390 41.45 2.61 10.62
#